data_AF-A0A917W322-F1
#
_entry.id   AF-A0A917W322-F1
#
_cell.length_a   1.000
_cell.length_b   1.000
_cell.length_c   1.000
_cell.angle_alpha   90.00
_cell.angle_beta   90.00
_cell.angle_gamma   90.00
#
_symmetry.space_group_name_H-M   'P 1'
#
loop_
_entity.id
_entity.type
_entity.pdbx_description
1 polymer ?
#
loop_
_entity_poly.entity_id
_entity_poly.type
_entity_poly.pdbx_seq_one_letter_code
_entity_poly.pdbx_strand_id
1 'polypeptide(L)'
;MGMYLRRVSRKNKDGSEVAYLQLAHNEWDPVTKYAKAKVIYSFGREDQVDMDALKRLVDSISRYLSQRDASDTEINNPEFGSHL
;
A
#
# COMPACT_ATOMS: atom_id res chain seq x y z
N MET A 1 3.36 -11.52 -1.03
CA MET A 1 2.21 -10.93 -0.32
C MET A 1 2.39 -9.41 -0.36
N GLY A 2 1.33 -8.66 -0.67
CA GLY A 2 1.42 -7.20 -0.90
C GLY A 2 0.75 -6.38 0.20
N MET A 3 1.01 -5.06 0.19
CA MET A 3 0.20 -4.09 0.90
C MET A 3 -0.98 -3.66 0.02
N TYR A 4 -2.14 -3.38 0.62
CA TYR A 4 -3.35 -2.98 -0.11
C TYR A 4 -4.27 -2.14 0.77
N LEU A 5 -5.12 -1.33 0.13
CA LEU A 5 -6.23 -0.67 0.82
C LEU A 5 -7.40 -1.64 0.96
N ARG A 6 -7.96 -1.74 2.16
CA ARG A 6 -9.19 -2.48 2.44
C ARG A 6 -10.27 -1.55 2.98
N ARG A 7 -11.49 -1.78 2.51
CA ARG A 7 -12.71 -1.16 3.02
C ARG A 7 -13.39 -2.15 3.95
N VAL A 8 -13.65 -1.73 5.19
CA VAL A 8 -14.35 -2.56 6.19
C VAL A 8 -15.61 -1.84 6.59
N SER A 9 -16.78 -2.42 6.32
CA SER A 9 -18.06 -1.85 6.73
C SER A 9 -18.63 -2.54 7.96
N ARG A 10 -19.36 -1.75 8.76
CA ARG A 10 -20.11 -2.21 9.93
C ARG A 10 -21.51 -1.62 9.86
N LYS A 11 -22.50 -2.48 10.04
CA LYS A 11 -23.89 -2.07 10.25
C LYS A 11 -24.13 -1.76 11.73
N ASN A 12 -24.72 -0.61 12.00
CA ASN A 12 -25.12 -0.17 13.33
C ASN A 12 -26.52 -0.71 13.68
N LYS A 13 -26.87 -0.66 14.97
CA LYS A 13 -28.19 -1.12 15.46
C LYS A 13 -29.35 -0.29 14.91
N ASP A 14 -29.10 0.96 14.55
CA ASP A 14 -30.06 1.89 13.95
C ASP A 14 -30.24 1.70 12.42
N GLY A 15 -29.54 0.72 11.82
CA GLY A 15 -29.61 0.43 10.39
C GLY A 15 -28.63 1.24 9.52
N SER A 16 -27.90 2.22 10.09
CA SER A 16 -26.85 2.93 9.37
C SER A 16 -25.64 2.03 9.10
N GLU A 17 -24.93 2.28 7.98
CA GLU A 17 -23.68 1.61 7.65
C GLU A 17 -22.51 2.60 7.72
N VAL A 18 -21.46 2.22 8.44
CA VAL A 18 -20.22 2.98 8.51
C VAL A 18 -19.10 2.15 7.92
N ALA A 19 -18.36 2.72 6.97
CA ALA A 19 -17.19 2.09 6.37
C ALA A 19 -15.90 2.76 6.84
N TYR A 20 -14.84 1.98 6.99
CA TYR A 20 -13.50 2.43 7.33
C TYR A 20 -12.52 2.04 6.23
N LEU A 21 -11.59 2.95 5.94
CA LEU A 21 -10.51 2.71 5.00
C LEU A 21 -9.20 2.41 5.74
N GLN A 22 -8.50 1.35 5.35
CA GLN A 22 -7.30 0.86 6.03
C GLN A 22 -6.23 0.41 5.05
N LEU A 23 -4.96 0.72 5.32
CA LEU A 23 -3.82 0.08 4.70
C LEU A 23 -3.52 -1.22 5.45
N ALA A 24 -3.48 -2.34 4.73
CA ALA A 24 -3.21 -3.66 5.27
C ALA A 24 -2.07 -4.35 4.52
N HIS A 25 -1.38 -5.24 5.22
CA HIS A 25 -0.42 -6.18 4.66
C HIS A 25 -0.82 -7.59 5.04
N ASN A 26 -0.76 -8.51 4.09
CA ASN A 26 -0.98 -9.92 4.40
C ASN A 26 0.33 -10.53 4.91
N GLU A 27 0.30 -11.08 6.12
CA GLU A 27 1.39 -11.85 6.71
C GLU A 27 0.99 -13.33 6.78
N TRP A 28 1.93 -14.25 6.56
CA TRP A 28 1.69 -15.67 6.71
C TRP A 28 1.59 -16.04 8.19
N ASP A 29 0.48 -16.65 8.61
CA ASP A 29 0.32 -17.17 9.97
C ASP A 29 0.66 -18.67 10.01
N PRO A 30 1.76 -19.09 10.68
CA PRO A 30 2.19 -20.48 10.72
C PRO A 30 1.31 -21.37 11.61
N VAL A 31 0.53 -20.79 12.52
CA VAL A 31 -0.38 -21.49 13.43
C VAL A 31 -1.68 -21.81 12.70
N THR A 32 -2.30 -20.81 12.08
CA THR A 32 -3.57 -21.02 11.36
C THR A 32 -3.38 -21.52 9.93
N LYS A 33 -2.15 -21.55 9.40
CA LYS A 33 -1.81 -22.00 8.03
C LYS A 33 -2.53 -21.21 6.91
N TYR A 34 -2.83 -19.94 7.16
CA TYR A 34 -3.44 -19.04 6.18
C TYR A 34 -2.81 -17.64 6.27
N ALA A 35 -2.92 -16.87 5.18
CA ALA A 35 -2.52 -15.48 5.17
C ALA A 35 -3.51 -14.63 6.00
N LYS A 36 -3.02 -13.87 6.97
CA LYS A 36 -3.82 -12.95 7.77
C LYS A 36 -3.54 -11.51 7.40
N ALA A 37 -4.61 -10.73 7.25
CA ALA A 37 -4.52 -9.30 7.02
C ALA A 37 -4.15 -8.58 8.32
N LYS A 38 -2.98 -7.95 8.36
CA LYS A 38 -2.54 -7.04 9.42
C LYS A 38 -2.76 -5.61 8.98
N VAL A 39 -3.48 -4.84 9.79
CA VAL A 39 -3.69 -3.41 9.55
C VAL A 39 -2.40 -2.68 9.91
N ILE A 40 -1.83 -1.96 8.94
CA ILE A 40 -0.69 -1.07 9.14
C ILE A 40 -1.19 0.30 9.60
N TYR A 41 -2.22 0.82 8.94
CA TYR A 41 -2.76 2.15 9.21
C TYR A 41 -4.26 2.20 8.93
N SER A 42 -5.01 2.96 9.73
CA SER A 42 -6.42 3.27 9.45
C SER A 42 -6.57 4.75 9.11
N PHE A 43 -7.11 5.03 7.93
CA PHE A 43 -7.42 6.39 7.48
C PHE A 43 -8.66 6.98 8.16
N GLY A 44 -9.36 6.18 8.98
CA GLY A 44 -10.61 6.55 9.61
C GLY A 44 -11.83 6.13 8.79
N ARG A 45 -12.96 6.79 9.06
CA ARG A 45 -14.22 6.55 8.37
C ARG A 45 -14.11 7.02 6.93
N GLU A 46 -14.52 6.19 5.99
CA GLU A 46 -14.45 6.45 4.55
C GLU A 46 -15.08 7.79 4.16
N ASP A 47 -16.23 8.14 4.74
CA ASP A 47 -16.93 9.40 4.48
C ASP A 47 -16.23 10.65 5.05
N GLN A 48 -15.20 10.45 5.87
CA GLN A 48 -14.39 11.51 6.49
C GLN A 48 -12.95 11.53 5.97
N VAL A 49 -12.59 10.61 5.08
CA VAL A 49 -11.24 10.59 4.49
C VAL A 49 -11.10 11.76 3.51
N ASP A 50 -10.05 12.56 3.69
CA ASP A 50 -9.65 13.56 2.71
C ASP A 50 -9.09 12.85 1.45
N MET A 51 -9.91 12.84 0.40
CA MET A 51 -9.58 12.19 -0.86
C MET A 51 -8.40 12.87 -1.58
N ASP A 52 -8.19 14.17 -1.40
CA ASP A 52 -7.05 14.86 -2.00
C ASP A 52 -5.76 14.57 -1.24
N ALA A 53 -5.82 14.41 0.09
CA ALA A 53 -4.70 13.88 0.85
C ALA A 53 -4.30 12.47 0.40
N LEU A 54 -5.28 11.60 0.10
CA LEU A 54 -5.00 10.26 -0.40
C LEU A 54 -4.34 10.27 -1.80
N LYS A 55 -4.80 11.14 -2.71
CA LYS A 55 -4.13 11.32 -4.02
C LYS A 55 -2.68 11.79 -3.85
N ARG A 56 -2.43 12.78 -2.98
CA ARG A 56 -1.07 13.26 -2.68
C ARG A 56 -0.18 12.15 -2.13
N LEU A 57 -0.73 11.26 -1.30
CA LEU A 57 -0.01 10.08 -0.81
C LEU A 57 0.38 9.16 -1.96
N VAL A 58 -0.54 8.85 -2.87
CA VAL A 58 -0.25 8.06 -4.08
C VAL A 58 0.85 8.71 -4.91
N ASP A 59 0.76 10.02 -5.17
CA ASP A 59 1.78 10.74 -5.92
C ASP A 59 3.15 10.73 -5.22
N SER A 60 3.17 10.81 -3.89
CA SER A 60 4.41 10.70 -3.11
C SER A 60 5.02 9.31 -3.22
N ILE A 61 4.22 8.25 -3.13
CA ILE A 61 4.67 6.86 -3.27
C ILE A 61 5.19 6.61 -4.69
N SER A 62 4.45 7.02 -5.72
CA SER A 62 4.85 6.87 -7.12
C SER A 62 6.17 7.59 -7.41
N ARG A 63 6.34 8.83 -6.90
CA ARG A 63 7.61 9.57 -7.03
C ARG A 63 8.77 8.85 -6.35
N TYR A 64 8.55 8.30 -5.15
CA TYR A 64 9.57 7.53 -4.43
C TYR A 64 10.00 6.26 -5.21
N LEU A 65 9.03 5.52 -5.75
CA LEU A 65 9.30 4.31 -6.53
C LEU A 65 10.07 4.65 -7.81
N SER A 66 9.64 5.67 -8.56
CA SER A 66 10.31 6.10 -9.79
C SER A 66 11.77 6.51 -9.58
N GLN A 67 12.10 7.16 -8.46
CA GLN A 67 13.49 7.49 -8.12
C GLN A 67 14.34 6.24 -7.88
N ARG A 68 13.74 5.19 -7.30
CA ARG A 68 14.43 3.95 -6.98
C ARG A 68 14.64 3.08 -8.21
N ASP A 69 13.64 2.98 -9.08
CA ASP A 69 13.76 2.28 -10.36
C ASP A 69 14.83 2.92 -11.27
N ALA A 70 14.95 4.25 -11.24
CA ALA A 70 16.01 4.97 -11.94
C ALA A 70 17.42 4.60 -11.41
N SER A 71 17.58 4.51 -10.08
CA SER A 71 18.86 4.10 -9.48
C SER A 71 19.21 2.62 -9.71
N ASP A 72 18.21 1.73 -9.84
CA ASP A 72 18.45 0.32 -10.17
C ASP A 72 18.90 0.12 -11.64
N THR A 73 18.57 1.07 -12.53
CA THR A 73 18.99 1.03 -13.94
C THR A 73 20.46 1.42 -14.13
N GLU A 74 21.00 2.36 -13.32
CA GLU A 74 22.42 2.77 -13.41
C GLU A 74 23.40 1.70 -12.92
N ILE A 75 22.99 0.79 -12.03
CA ILE A 75 23.86 -0.27 -11.48
C ILE A 75 24.07 -1.44 -12.48
N ASN A 76 23.22 -1.56 -13.51
CA ASN A 76 23.20 -2.72 -14.41
C ASN A 76 23.65 -2.42 -15.86
N ASN A 77 24.48 -1.39 -16.10
CA ASN A 77 25.03 -1.12 -17.43
C ASN A 77 26.48 -1.64 -17.59
N PRO A 78 26.72 -2.85 -18.15
CA PRO A 78 28.05 -3.36 -18.41
C PRO A 78 28.55 -2.84 -19.78
N GLU A 79 28.70 -1.53 -19.94
CA GLU A 79 29.27 -0.97 -21.17
C GLU A 79 30.55 -0.19 -20.90
N PHE A 80 31.61 -0.89 -20.48
CA PHE A 80 32.98 -0.51 -20.86
C PHE A 80 33.87 -1.76 -20.93
N GLY A 81 33.87 -2.38 -22.12
CA GLY A 81 34.89 -3.31 -22.58
C GLY A 81 35.37 -2.90 -23.97
N SER A 82 35.96 -1.71 -24.09
CA SER A 82 36.81 -1.36 -25.24
C SER A 82 38.28 -1.54 -24.82
N HIS A 83 39.12 -1.95 -25.77
CA HIS A 83 40.55 -2.30 -25.64
C HIS A 83 40.82 -3.62 -24.89
N LEU A 84 41.39 -4.67 -25.49
CA LEU A 84 42.39 -4.81 -26.55
C LEU A 84 42.24 -6.18 -27.25
#